data_AF-A0A1G0YC13-F1
#
_entry.id   AF-A0A1G0YC13-F1
#
_cell.length_a   1.000
_cell.length_b   1.000
_cell.length_c   1.000
_cell.angle_alpha   90.00
_cell.angle_beta   90.00
_cell.angle_gamma   90.00
#
_symmetry.space_group_name_H-M   'P 1'
#
loop_
_entity.id
_entity.type
_entity.pdbx_description
1 polymer ?
#
loop_
_entity_poly.entity_id
_entity_poly.type
_entity_poly.pdbx_seq_one_letter_code
_entity_poly.pdbx_strand_id
1 'polypeptide(L)'
;MKKKSQTDWKHLASQDDNKIDFSDIPRLGADFWKNAKLRMPEKKDSVTIRLDHDVLNWFKKMGKGYQTRINAVLRTFVESHSH
;
A
#
# COMPACT_ATOMS: atom_id res chain seq x y z
N MET A 1 12.68 -15.04 -8.95
CA MET A 1 13.24 -14.49 -10.21
C MET A 1 13.22 -12.97 -10.12
N LYS A 2 14.37 -12.29 -10.20
CA LYS A 2 14.42 -10.81 -10.20
C LYS A 2 13.81 -10.31 -11.52
N LYS A 3 12.66 -9.62 -11.47
CA LYS A 3 12.08 -8.98 -12.65
C LYS A 3 13.05 -7.87 -13.09
N LYS A 4 13.57 -7.96 -14.31
CA LYS A 4 14.34 -6.85 -14.90
C LYS A 4 13.35 -5.70 -15.11
N SER A 5 13.70 -4.52 -14.59
CA SER A 5 12.94 -3.30 -14.85
C SER A 5 12.92 -3.06 -16.37
N GLN A 6 11.75 -2.73 -16.90
CA GLN A 6 11.56 -2.35 -18.31
C GLN A 6 11.92 -0.88 -18.56
N THR A 7 12.36 -0.17 -17.53
CA THR A 7 12.70 1.25 -17.59
C THR A 7 14.13 1.42 -18.13
N ASP A 8 14.31 2.33 -19.09
CA ASP A 8 15.64 2.76 -19.53
C ASP A 8 16.25 3.75 -18.52
N TRP A 9 16.95 3.20 -17.54
CA TRP A 9 17.58 3.96 -16.47
C TRP A 9 18.73 4.87 -16.96
N LYS A 10 19.41 4.51 -18.04
CA LYS A 10 20.53 5.30 -18.56
C LYS A 10 20.04 6.59 -19.20
N HIS A 11 18.94 6.48 -19.95
CA HIS A 11 18.27 7.64 -20.54
C HIS A 11 17.74 8.58 -19.45
N LEU A 12 16.98 8.06 -18.47
CA LEU A 12 16.43 8.89 -17.39
C LEU A 12 17.51 9.58 -16.55
N ALA A 13 18.63 8.90 -16.25
CA ALA A 13 19.72 9.49 -15.49
C ALA A 13 20.46 10.62 -16.24
N SER A 14 20.34 10.67 -17.56
CA SER A 14 20.98 11.68 -18.41
C SER A 14 20.04 12.83 -18.79
N GLN A 15 18.76 12.74 -18.40
CA GLN A 15 17.76 13.76 -18.71
C GLN A 15 17.86 14.91 -17.72
N ASP A 16 17.76 16.14 -18.22
CA ASP A 16 17.75 17.35 -17.40
C ASP A 16 16.39 17.53 -16.71
N ASP A 17 16.41 17.69 -15.39
CA ASP A 17 15.25 17.94 -14.53
C ASP A 17 14.46 19.20 -14.95
N ASN A 18 15.10 20.18 -15.59
CA ASN A 18 14.42 21.39 -16.08
C ASN A 18 13.37 21.10 -17.16
N LYS A 19 13.42 19.91 -17.78
CA LYS A 19 12.44 19.47 -18.79
C LYS A 19 11.25 18.73 -18.18
N ILE A 20 11.19 18.59 -16.85
CA ILE A 20 10.05 17.98 -16.16
C ILE A 20 8.89 18.98 -16.17
N ASP A 21 7.77 18.56 -16.73
CA ASP A 21 6.52 19.32 -16.74
C ASP A 21 5.84 19.22 -15.36
N PHE A 22 5.43 20.37 -14.83
CA PHE A 22 4.72 20.52 -13.54
C PHE A 22 3.41 21.30 -13.70
N SER A 23 2.87 21.40 -14.92
CA SER A 23 1.66 22.15 -15.22
C SER A 23 0.40 21.59 -14.53
N ASP A 24 0.40 20.29 -14.24
CA ASP A 24 -0.70 19.56 -13.59
C ASP A 24 -0.54 19.45 -12.07
N ILE A 25 0.69 19.36 -11.57
CA ILE A 25 0.98 19.13 -10.16
C ILE A 25 2.14 20.04 -9.70
N PRO A 26 1.95 20.83 -8.62
CA PRO A 26 3.00 21.71 -8.13
C PRO A 26 4.21 20.91 -7.64
N ARG A 27 5.41 21.44 -7.90
CA ARG A 27 6.66 20.84 -7.43
C ARG A 27 6.67 20.75 -5.91
N LEU A 28 6.96 19.56 -5.38
CA LEU A 28 7.07 19.33 -3.93
C LEU A 28 8.37 19.95 -3.39
N GLY A 29 8.25 21.11 -2.74
CA GLY A 29 9.35 21.81 -2.10
C GLY A 29 9.63 21.36 -0.66
N ALA A 30 10.63 21.96 -0.03
CA ALA A 30 11.00 21.67 1.36
C ALA A 30 9.83 21.84 2.34
N ASP A 31 8.93 22.80 2.09
CA ASP A 31 7.78 23.07 2.96
C ASP A 31 6.75 21.94 3.01
N PHE A 32 6.61 21.17 1.91
CA PHE A 32 5.81 19.95 1.91
C PHE A 32 6.41 18.91 2.86
N TRP A 33 7.71 18.69 2.76
CA TRP A 33 8.42 17.69 3.57
C TRP A 33 8.52 18.09 5.05
N LYS A 34 8.52 19.39 5.38
CA LYS A 34 8.48 19.86 6.79
C LYS A 34 7.26 19.33 7.55
N ASN A 35 6.12 19.17 6.87
CA ASN A 35 4.86 18.74 7.48
C ASN A 35 4.48 17.30 7.12
N ALA A 36 5.28 16.63 6.27
CA ALA A 36 4.99 15.29 5.82
C ALA A 36 5.06 14.31 6.99
N LYS A 37 3.93 13.67 7.31
CA LYS A 37 3.88 12.59 8.31
C LYS A 37 4.14 11.27 7.62
N LEU A 38 5.31 10.69 7.86
CA LEU A 38 5.58 9.32 7.45
C LEU A 38 4.66 8.38 8.23
N ARG A 39 3.71 7.75 7.53
CA ARG A 39 2.90 6.66 8.07
C ARG A 39 3.51 5.36 7.64
N MET A 40 4.34 4.78 8.50
CA MET A 40 4.77 3.40 8.29
C MET A 40 3.59 2.47 8.53
N PRO A 41 3.35 1.47 7.65
CA PRO A 41 2.40 0.43 7.96
C PRO A 41 2.88 -0.29 9.22
N GLU A 42 2.00 -0.38 10.21
CA GLU A 42 2.28 -1.18 11.41
C GLU A 42 2.59 -2.62 11.01
N LYS A 43 3.51 -3.23 11.75
CA LYS A 43 3.83 -4.65 11.56
C LYS A 43 2.56 -5.45 11.83
N LYS A 44 2.26 -6.37 10.93
CA LYS A 44 1.19 -7.35 11.13
C LYS A 44 1.78 -8.54 11.86
N ASP A 45 1.17 -8.91 12.98
CA ASP A 45 1.54 -10.12 13.67
C ASP A 45 0.96 -11.34 12.96
N SER A 46 1.80 -12.36 12.75
CA SER A 46 1.37 -13.62 12.17
C SER A 46 0.76 -14.50 13.26
N VAL A 47 -0.57 -14.51 13.34
CA VAL A 47 -1.32 -15.34 14.29
C VAL A 47 -2.05 -16.47 13.57
N THR A 48 -2.11 -17.64 14.21
CA THR A 48 -2.90 -18.78 13.74
C THR A 48 -4.24 -18.78 14.47
N ILE A 49 -5.32 -18.44 13.77
CA ILE A 49 -6.69 -18.46 14.30
C ILE A 49 -7.51 -19.55 13.60
N ARG A 50 -8.51 -20.09 14.31
CA ARG A 50 -9.51 -20.98 13.71
C ARG A 50 -10.70 -20.13 13.24
N LEU A 51 -11.15 -20.39 12.03
CA LEU A 51 -12.32 -19.76 11.42
C LEU A 51 -13.27 -20.86 10.97
N ASP A 52 -14.57 -20.59 11.00
CA ASP A 52 -15.58 -21.49 10.48
C ASP A 52 -15.37 -21.73 8.98
N HIS A 53 -15.72 -22.95 8.55
CA HIS A 53 -15.43 -23.44 7.21
C HIS A 53 -16.14 -22.62 6.11
N ASP A 54 -17.39 -22.26 6.36
CA ASP A 54 -18.24 -21.45 5.48
C ASP A 54 -17.70 -20.03 5.33
N VAL A 55 -17.30 -19.39 6.43
CA VAL A 55 -16.68 -18.05 6.45
C VAL A 55 -15.39 -18.06 5.64
N LEU A 56 -14.50 -19.03 5.88
CA LEU A 56 -13.25 -19.13 5.15
C LEU A 56 -13.48 -19.36 3.65
N ASN A 57 -14.44 -20.21 3.29
CA ASN A 57 -14.77 -20.48 1.89
C ASN A 57 -15.35 -19.24 1.20
N TRP A 58 -16.20 -18.46 1.88
CA TRP A 58 -16.73 -17.21 1.34
C TRP A 58 -15.61 -16.24 0.98
N PHE A 59 -14.65 -16.02 1.88
CA PHE A 59 -13.50 -15.16 1.61
C PHE A 59 -12.59 -15.71 0.50
N LYS A 60 -12.36 -17.02 0.45
CA LYS A 60 -11.56 -17.66 -0.61
C LYS A 60 -12.17 -17.50 -2.00
N LYS A 61 -13.51 -17.51 -2.13
CA LYS A 61 -14.21 -17.28 -3.40
C LYS A 61 -13.93 -15.88 -3.98
N MET A 62 -13.54 -14.92 -3.15
CA MET A 62 -13.15 -13.57 -3.61
C MET A 62 -11.76 -13.51 -4.27
N GLY A 63 -11.02 -14.62 -4.30
CA GLY A 63 -9.74 -14.74 -4.97
C GLY A 63 -8.54 -14.30 -4.12
N LYS A 64 -7.48 -13.84 -4.79
CA LYS A 64 -6.21 -13.48 -4.15
C LYS A 64 -6.41 -12.34 -3.15
N GLY A 65 -5.79 -12.46 -1.97
CA GLY A 65 -5.86 -11.45 -0.92
C GLY A 65 -7.00 -11.66 0.09
N TYR A 66 -7.63 -12.82 0.11
CA TYR A 66 -8.69 -13.14 1.07
C TYR A 66 -8.27 -12.90 2.54
N GLN A 67 -7.02 -13.21 2.93
CA GLN A 67 -6.48 -12.90 4.27
C GLN A 67 -6.44 -11.39 4.56
N THR A 68 -6.11 -10.57 3.57
CA THR A 68 -6.12 -9.10 3.71
C THR A 68 -7.54 -8.58 3.92
N ARG A 69 -8.53 -9.19 3.26
CA ARG A 69 -9.95 -8.85 3.44
C ARG A 69 -10.46 -9.25 4.82
N ILE A 70 -10.10 -10.44 5.30
CA ILE A 70 -10.40 -10.87 6.68
C ILE A 70 -9.86 -9.84 7.68
N ASN A 71 -8.59 -9.44 7.52
CA ASN A 71 -7.99 -8.44 8.40
C ASN A 71 -8.69 -7.07 8.32
N ALA A 72 -9.14 -6.64 7.14
CA ALA A 72 -9.87 -5.38 6.98
C ALA A 72 -11.21 -5.41 7.75
N VAL A 73 -11.97 -6.51 7.65
CA VAL A 73 -13.23 -6.68 8.39
C VAL A 73 -12.99 -6.66 9.91
N LEU A 74 -11.98 -7.40 10.38
CA LEU A 74 -11.62 -7.40 11.80
C LEU A 74 -11.23 -6.01 12.30
N ARG A 75 -10.46 -5.26 11.51
CA ARG A 75 -10.07 -3.88 11.84
C ARG A 75 -11.30 -2.97 11.96
N THR A 76 -12.20 -2.99 10.99
CA THR A 76 -13.43 -2.17 11.02
C THR A 76 -14.29 -2.51 12.22
N PHE A 77 -14.41 -3.80 12.58
CA PHE A 77 -15.13 -4.22 13.78
C PHE A 77 -14.51 -3.66 15.06
N VAL A 78 -13.18 -3.72 15.20
CA VAL A 78 -12.47 -3.14 16.37
C VAL A 78 -12.67 -1.62 16.43
N GLU A 79 -12.53 -0.92 15.31
CA GLU A 79 -12.71 0.53 15.21
C GLU A 79 -14.14 0.94 15.62
N SER A 80 -15.16 0.21 15.19
CA SER A 80 -16.56 0.51 15.52
C SER A 80 -16.94 0.24 16.97
N HIS A 81 -16.20 -0.62 17.68
CA HIS A 81 -16.43 -0.95 19.09
C HIS A 81 -15.49 -0.22 20.05
N SER A 82 -14.55 0.56 19.53
CA SER A 82 -13.62 1.38 20.33
C SER A 82 -14.07 2.84 20.42
N HIS A 83 -15.37 3.11 20.23
CA HIS A 83 -16.02 4.42 20.41
C HIS A 83 -17.04 4.37 21.53
#